data_AF-A0A1J3JU53-F1
#
_entry.id   AF-A0A1J3JU53-F1
#
_cell.length_a   1.000
_cell.length_b   1.000
_cell.length_c   1.000
_cell.angle_alpha   90.00
_cell.angle_beta   90.00
_cell.angle_gamma   90.00
#
_symmetry.space_group_name_H-M   'P 1'
#
loop_
_entity.id
_entity.type
_entity.pdbx_description
1 polymer ?
#
loop_
_entity_poly.entity_id
_entity_poly.type
_entity_poly.pdbx_seq_one_letter_code
_entity_poly.pdbx_strand_id
1 'polypeptide(L)'
;AVSGRPPYLELMGQMQRIDTPIFEGRVGPEEADEWRLRLEQNFRYIRCPEEYQVELVVHYLGGDAHLWWQAIEARRAVWTWSEFLAEFNAKYFLQEARDRLHIRFMALSQGESSVHEYDA
;
A
#
# COMPACT_ATOMS: atom_id res chain seq x y z
N ALA A 1 4.10 26.44 -28.45
CA ALA A 1 3.53 25.34 -27.64
C ALA A 1 4.01 25.52 -26.22
N VAL A 2 3.13 25.92 -25.28
CA VAL A 2 3.52 25.98 -23.88
C VAL A 2 3.36 24.58 -23.31
N SER A 3 4.33 23.70 -23.56
CA SER A 3 4.42 22.43 -22.84
C SER A 3 5.07 22.70 -21.49
N GLY A 4 4.32 23.39 -20.61
CA GLY A 4 4.64 23.47 -19.19
C GLY A 4 4.15 22.20 -18.49
N ARG A 5 4.81 21.83 -17.38
CA ARG A 5 4.31 20.75 -16.53
C ARG A 5 2.90 21.09 -16.03
N PRO A 6 1.98 20.12 -15.93
CA PRO A 6 0.69 20.36 -15.32
C PRO A 6 0.86 20.84 -13.88
N PRO A 7 0.18 21.91 -13.43
CA PRO A 7 0.20 22.32 -12.04
C PRO A 7 -0.29 21.21 -11.11
N TYR A 8 0.31 21.09 -9.93
CA TYR A 8 -0.07 20.08 -8.91
C TYR A 8 -1.58 20.03 -8.64
N LEU A 9 -2.21 21.20 -8.44
CA LEU A 9 -3.64 21.28 -8.14
C LEU A 9 -4.53 20.79 -9.30
N GLU A 10 -4.05 20.91 -10.55
CA GLU A 10 -4.76 20.35 -11.70
C GLU A 10 -4.78 18.82 -11.65
N LEU A 11 -3.63 18.20 -11.34
CA LEU A 11 -3.52 16.75 -11.21
C LEU A 11 -4.35 16.22 -10.05
N MET A 12 -4.36 16.92 -8.91
CA MET A 12 -5.23 16.58 -7.77
C MET A 12 -6.71 16.62 -8.17
N GLY A 13 -7.13 17.67 -8.89
CA GLY A 13 -8.50 17.77 -9.41
C GLY A 13 -8.86 16.67 -10.41
N GLN A 14 -7.92 16.26 -11.26
CA GLN A 14 -8.11 15.14 -12.20
C GLN A 14 -8.26 13.81 -11.46
N MET A 15 -7.45 13.56 -10.43
CA MET A 15 -7.52 12.37 -9.59
C MET A 15 -8.85 12.24 -8.85
N GLN A 16 -9.39 13.36 -8.35
CA GLN A 16 -10.74 13.44 -7.78
C GLN A 16 -11.81 13.15 -8.83
N ARG A 17 -11.66 13.69 -10.04
CA ARG A 17 -12.65 13.52 -11.13
C ARG A 17 -12.75 12.08 -11.63
N ILE A 18 -11.66 11.31 -11.58
CA ILE A 18 -11.64 9.88 -11.93
C ILE A 18 -11.95 8.97 -10.74
N ASP A 19 -12.42 9.54 -9.63
CA ASP A 19 -12.82 8.82 -8.41
C ASP A 19 -11.74 7.87 -7.90
N THR A 20 -10.52 8.41 -7.72
CA THR A 20 -9.40 7.61 -7.20
C THR A 20 -9.73 7.15 -5.77
N PRO A 21 -9.66 5.84 -5.47
CA PRO A 21 -10.06 5.30 -4.17
C PRO A 21 -9.09 5.70 -3.05
N ILE A 22 -9.63 5.87 -1.84
CA ILE A 22 -8.86 6.01 -0.60
C ILE A 22 -8.54 4.62 -0.05
N PHE A 23 -7.31 4.44 0.43
CA PHE A 23 -6.87 3.22 1.09
C PHE A 23 -6.72 3.41 2.59
N GLU A 24 -7.58 2.74 3.36
CA GLU A 24 -7.65 2.87 4.82
C GLU A 24 -6.56 2.06 5.56
N GLY A 25 -5.90 1.11 4.88
CA GLY A 25 -4.84 0.27 5.47
C GLY A 25 -5.30 -0.87 6.37
N ARG A 26 -6.60 -1.18 6.39
CA ARG A 26 -7.22 -2.24 7.23
C ARG A 26 -7.49 -3.56 6.50
N VAL A 27 -7.04 -3.65 5.26
CA VAL A 27 -7.43 -4.71 4.32
C VAL A 27 -6.28 -5.66 4.05
N GLY A 28 -6.59 -6.81 3.43
CA GLY A 28 -5.59 -7.82 3.08
C GLY A 28 -4.64 -7.38 1.94
N PRO A 29 -3.63 -8.22 1.63
CA PRO A 29 -2.56 -7.89 0.69
C PRO A 29 -3.08 -7.79 -0.76
N GLU A 30 -4.15 -8.55 -1.07
CA GLU A 30 -4.80 -8.53 -2.39
C GLU A 30 -5.46 -7.18 -2.66
N GLU A 31 -6.19 -6.64 -1.68
CA GLU A 31 -6.84 -5.34 -1.79
C GLU A 31 -5.82 -4.19 -1.79
N ALA A 32 -4.73 -4.32 -1.02
CA ALA A 32 -3.61 -3.39 -1.06
C ALA A 32 -2.94 -3.37 -2.44
N ASP A 33 -2.77 -4.54 -3.07
CA ASP A 33 -2.22 -4.65 -4.42
C ASP A 33 -3.16 -4.06 -5.47
N GLU A 34 -4.45 -4.39 -5.39
CA GLU A 34 -5.45 -3.85 -6.31
C GLU A 34 -5.50 -2.32 -6.23
N TRP A 35 -5.50 -1.76 -5.02
CA TRP A 35 -5.46 -0.32 -4.82
C TRP A 35 -4.20 0.31 -5.42
N ARG A 36 -3.02 -0.28 -5.15
CA ARG A 36 -1.73 0.19 -5.68
C ARG A 36 -1.72 0.18 -7.21
N LEU A 37 -2.17 -0.91 -7.83
CA LEU A 37 -2.25 -1.05 -9.29
C LEU A 37 -3.21 -0.03 -9.90
N ARG A 38 -4.36 0.21 -9.25
CA ARG A 38 -5.32 1.23 -9.68
C ARG A 38 -4.71 2.62 -9.63
N LEU A 39 -3.98 2.94 -8.57
CA LEU A 39 -3.32 4.22 -8.38
C LEU A 39 -2.22 4.47 -9.44
N GLU A 40 -1.40 3.45 -9.72
CA GLU A 40 -0.41 3.48 -10.80
C GLU A 40 -1.05 3.67 -12.19
N GLN A 41 -2.23 3.07 -12.41
CA GLN A 41 -3.01 3.28 -13.63
C GLN A 41 -3.51 4.72 -13.73
N ASN A 42 -4.03 5.27 -12.63
CA ASN A 42 -4.53 6.64 -12.58
C ASN A 42 -3.42 7.66 -12.83
N PHE A 43 -2.24 7.50 -12.22
CA PHE A 43 -1.07 8.35 -12.51
C PHE A 43 -0.66 8.32 -13.97
N ARG A 44 -0.66 7.13 -14.61
CA ARG A 44 -0.40 7.02 -16.04
C ARG A 44 -1.48 7.71 -16.88
N TYR A 45 -2.74 7.57 -16.49
CA TYR A 45 -3.87 8.18 -17.20
C TYR A 45 -3.80 9.71 -17.20
N ILE A 46 -3.53 10.32 -16.04
CA ILE A 46 -3.42 11.79 -15.91
C ILE A 46 -2.04 12.33 -16.32
N ARG A 47 -1.10 11.45 -16.71
CA ARG A 47 0.31 11.78 -17.00
C ARG A 47 1.00 12.50 -15.84
N CYS A 48 0.79 11.98 -14.63
CA CYS A 48 1.38 12.52 -13.40
C CYS A 48 2.92 12.46 -13.46
N PRO A 49 3.62 13.61 -13.31
CA PRO A 49 5.05 13.64 -13.08
C PRO A 49 5.45 12.88 -11.80
N GLU A 50 6.61 12.22 -11.81
CA GLU A 50 7.11 11.42 -10.69
C GLU A 50 7.30 12.25 -9.40
N GLU A 51 7.72 13.51 -9.55
CA GLU A 51 7.89 14.47 -8.45
C GLU A 51 6.62 14.75 -7.64
N TYR A 52 5.43 14.52 -8.21
CA TYR A 52 4.16 14.72 -7.52
C TYR A 52 3.51 13.43 -7.03
N GLN A 53 4.03 12.26 -7.41
CA GLN A 53 3.36 10.99 -7.15
C GLN A 53 3.23 10.71 -5.65
N VAL A 54 4.32 10.88 -4.88
CA VAL A 54 4.27 10.65 -3.43
C VAL A 54 3.32 11.62 -2.76
N GLU A 55 3.44 12.93 -3.02
CA GLU A 55 2.55 13.95 -2.45
C GLU A 55 1.07 13.67 -2.77
N LEU A 56 0.76 13.27 -4.01
CA LEU A 56 -0.60 12.91 -4.39
C LEU A 56 -1.08 11.65 -3.66
N VAL A 57 -0.26 10.63 -3.56
CA VAL A 57 -0.61 9.38 -2.86
C VAL A 57 -0.97 9.62 -1.41
N VAL A 58 -0.29 10.51 -0.70
CA VAL A 58 -0.61 10.81 0.71
C VAL A 58 -2.06 11.24 0.90
N HIS A 59 -2.66 11.93 -0.08
CA HIS A 59 -4.06 12.32 -0.06
C HIS A 59 -5.04 11.15 -0.26
N TYR A 60 -4.57 10.03 -0.80
CA TYR A 60 -5.34 8.81 -1.01
C TYR A 60 -5.04 7.71 0.01
N LEU A 61 -4.23 8.02 1.03
CA LEU A 61 -4.09 7.20 2.22
C LEU A 61 -5.04 7.73 3.29
N GLY A 62 -5.93 6.87 3.77
CA GLY A 62 -6.84 7.10 4.88
C GLY A 62 -6.46 6.28 6.11
N GLY A 63 -7.15 6.55 7.22
CA GLY A 63 -7.12 5.70 8.42
C GLY A 63 -5.71 5.26 8.87
N ASP A 64 -5.54 3.95 9.01
CA ASP A 64 -4.33 3.32 9.53
C ASP A 64 -3.17 3.46 8.54
N ALA A 65 -3.45 3.50 7.23
CA ALA A 65 -2.44 3.73 6.21
C ALA A 65 -1.86 5.14 6.28
N HIS A 66 -2.70 6.15 6.49
CA HIS A 66 -2.24 7.53 6.62
C HIS A 66 -1.36 7.70 7.87
N LEU A 67 -1.80 7.17 9.01
CA LEU A 67 -1.04 7.22 10.27
C LEU A 67 0.32 6.51 10.14
N TRP A 68 0.34 5.37 9.46
CA TRP A 68 1.58 4.67 9.16
C TRP A 68 2.52 5.51 8.30
N TRP A 69 2.01 6.12 7.22
CA TRP A 69 2.85 6.91 6.33
C TRP A 69 3.45 8.12 7.06
N GLN A 70 2.67 8.84 7.87
CA GLN A 70 3.18 9.96 8.68
C GLN A 70 4.37 9.56 9.57
N ALA A 71 4.34 8.35 10.16
CA ALA A 71 5.41 7.85 11.00
C ALA A 71 6.69 7.49 10.21
N ILE A 72 6.55 7.10 8.94
CA ILE A 72 7.67 6.80 8.06
C ILE A 72 8.22 8.07 7.42
N GLU A 73 7.34 8.93 6.94
CA GLU A 73 7.69 10.14 6.21
C GLU A 73 8.64 11.03 7.01
N ALA A 74 8.43 11.13 8.33
CA ALA A 74 9.29 11.87 9.26
C ALA A 74 10.78 11.43 9.28
N ARG A 75 11.13 10.27 8.70
CA ARG A 75 12.52 9.77 8.66
C ARG A 75 13.41 10.53 7.68
N ARG A 76 12.83 11.24 6.70
CA ARG A 76 13.58 11.99 5.68
C ARG A 76 12.71 13.06 5.02
N ALA A 77 13.33 14.07 4.42
CA ALA A 77 12.59 15.20 3.84
C ALA A 77 11.97 14.91 2.46
N VAL A 78 12.53 13.96 1.69
CA VAL A 78 12.11 13.68 0.31
C VAL A 78 12.03 12.17 0.12
N TRP A 79 10.97 11.75 -0.56
CA TRP A 79 10.68 10.36 -0.91
C TRP A 79 10.49 10.25 -2.41
N THR A 80 11.11 9.25 -3.03
CA THR A 80 10.78 8.90 -4.41
C THR A 80 9.59 7.93 -4.46
N TRP A 81 8.99 7.81 -5.64
CA TRP A 81 7.93 6.84 -5.86
C TRP A 81 8.38 5.40 -5.59
N SER A 82 9.59 5.04 -6.03
CA SER A 82 10.16 3.71 -5.80
C SER A 82 10.37 3.40 -4.31
N GLU A 83 10.76 4.40 -3.51
CA GLU A 83 10.93 4.25 -2.07
C GLU A 83 9.59 4.13 -1.34
N PHE A 84 8.59 4.92 -1.75
CA PHE A 84 7.21 4.75 -1.27
C PHE A 84 6.73 3.32 -1.52
N LEU A 85 6.88 2.80 -2.74
CA LEU A 85 6.47 1.44 -3.11
C LEU A 85 7.20 0.38 -2.29
N ALA A 86 8.50 0.56 -2.01
CA ALA A 86 9.26 -0.37 -1.20
C ALA A 86 8.72 -0.45 0.24
N GLU A 87 8.44 0.68 0.87
CA GLU A 87 7.85 0.73 2.23
C GLU A 87 6.41 0.21 2.24
N PHE A 88 5.61 0.57 1.24
CA PHE A 88 4.24 0.06 1.08
C PHE A 88 4.22 -1.47 0.94
N ASN A 89 5.07 -2.01 0.07
CA ASN A 89 5.16 -3.45 -0.12
C ASN A 89 5.69 -4.17 1.12
N ALA A 90 6.64 -3.55 1.83
CA ALA A 90 7.15 -4.09 3.08
C ALA A 90 6.08 -4.15 4.17
N LYS A 91 5.17 -3.16 4.23
CA LYS A 91 4.08 -3.15 5.19
C LYS A 91 2.98 -4.16 4.85
N TYR A 92 2.47 -4.14 3.62
CA TYR A 92 1.23 -4.83 3.25
C TYR A 92 1.43 -6.11 2.41
N PHE A 93 2.68 -6.58 2.26
CA PHE A 93 2.93 -7.88 1.61
C PHE A 93 3.88 -8.78 2.40
N LEU A 94 4.85 -8.21 3.14
CA LEU A 94 5.70 -9.01 4.04
C LEU A 94 4.97 -9.41 5.31
N GLN A 95 4.03 -8.59 5.78
CA GLN A 95 3.25 -8.90 6.97
C GLN A 95 2.39 -10.15 6.75
N GLU A 96 1.84 -10.33 5.55
CA GLU A 96 0.98 -11.43 5.18
C GLU A 96 1.75 -12.68 4.82
N ALA A 97 2.96 -12.54 4.26
CA ALA A 97 3.89 -13.64 4.17
C ALA A 97 4.20 -14.20 5.58
N ARG A 98 4.39 -13.32 6.57
CA ARG A 98 4.58 -13.70 7.98
C ARG A 98 3.31 -14.27 8.62
N ASP A 99 2.15 -13.65 8.40
CA ASP A 99 0.87 -14.08 8.99
C ASP A 99 0.45 -15.44 8.43
N ARG A 100 0.59 -15.68 7.11
CA ARG A 100 0.37 -17.01 6.52
C ARG A 100 1.34 -18.06 7.04
N LEU A 101 2.57 -17.67 7.37
CA LEU A 101 3.53 -18.59 7.99
C LEU A 101 3.13 -18.89 9.44
N HIS A 102 2.68 -17.88 10.19
CA HIS A 102 2.23 -18.02 11.56
C HIS A 102 0.96 -18.87 11.67
N ILE A 103 -0.04 -18.65 10.81
CA ILE A 103 -1.26 -19.47 10.75
C ILE A 103 -0.90 -20.93 10.41
N ARG A 104 -0.02 -21.15 9.42
CA ARG A 104 0.44 -22.51 9.08
C ARG A 104 1.18 -23.16 10.25
N PHE A 105 2.03 -22.42 10.95
CA PHE A 105 2.74 -22.92 12.13
C PHE A 105 1.76 -23.31 13.25
N MET A 106 0.77 -22.46 13.55
CA MET A 106 -0.27 -22.76 14.55
C MET A 106 -1.12 -23.99 14.17
N ALA A 107 -1.50 -24.12 12.90
CA ALA A 107 -2.24 -25.28 12.41
C ALA A 107 -1.42 -26.58 12.52
N LEU A 108 -0.12 -26.51 12.22
CA LEU A 108 0.81 -27.65 12.37
C LEU A 108 0.99 -28.03 13.84
N SER A 109 1.19 -27.05 14.75
CA SER A 109 1.31 -27.32 16.18
C SER A 109 0.04 -27.93 16.77
N GLN A 110 -1.16 -27.50 16.35
CA GLN A 110 -2.41 -28.10 16.80
C GLN A 110 -2.63 -29.52 16.24
N GLY A 111 -2.17 -29.82 15.03
CA GLY A 111 -2.21 -31.17 14.45
C GLY A 111 -1.26 -32.15 15.15
N GLU A 112 -0.03 -31.73 15.45
CA GLU A 112 0.96 -32.53 16.20
C GLU A 112 0.55 -32.76 17.66
N SER A 113 -0.21 -31.85 18.26
CA SER A 113 -0.70 -31.98 19.65
C SER A 113 -1.86 -32.98 19.81
N SER A 114 -2.43 -33.51 18.71
CA SER A 114 -3.57 -34.45 18.76
C SER A 114 -3.16 -35.93 18.75
N VAL A 115 -1.86 -36.25 18.76
CA VAL A 115 -1.37 -37.64 18.84
C VAL A 115 -1.24 -38.08 20.31
N HIS A 116 -2.39 -38.28 20.97
CA HIS A 116 -2.48 -39.06 22.21
C HIS A 116 -3.50 -40.19 22.04
N GLU A 117 -3.29 -41.00 21.02
CA GLU A 117 -3.79 -42.37 20.86
C GLU A 117 -2.69 -43.01 20.02
N TYR A 118 -1.84 -43.88 20.58
CA TYR A 118 -2.15 -45.28 20.84
C TYR A 118 -1.27 -45.80 21.98
N ASP A 119 -1.90 -46.15 23.10
CA ASP A 119 -1.45 -47.21 24.01
C ASP A 119 -2.58 -48.24 24.06
N ALA A 120 -2.38 -49.39 23.41
CA ALA A 120 -3.00 -50.69 23.69
C ALA A 120 -2.32 -51.78 22.85
#